data_AF-A0A7W9SMU0-F1
#
_entry.id   AF-A0A7W9SMU0-F1
#
_cell.length_a   1.000
_cell.length_b   1.000
_cell.length_c   1.000
_cell.angle_alpha   90.00
_cell.angle_beta   90.00
_cell.angle_gamma   90.00
#
_symmetry.space_group_name_H-M   'P 1'
#
loop_
_entity.id
_entity.type
_entity.pdbx_description
1 polymer ?
#
loop_
_entity_poly.entity_id
_entity_poly.type
_entity_poly.pdbx_seq_one_letter_code
_entity_poly.pdbx_strand_id
1 'polypeptide(L)'
;MRNELIFQTGGDWDSTSLINNGYTVEAAQLYIELRAGRDDWGDEVHGGIWEGADLTALIRPADNPDLPFDIFPGRITMEFPGYTIVMENLHPAVDMRHLRVWFNGDDITDRVVDIVVDINAVDNFVQAYASVYKSRFLLRDEVITHSIL
;
A
#
# COMPACT_ATOMS: atom_id res chain seq x y z
N MET A 1 -1.85 -10.12 -19.22
CA MET A 1 -3.02 -9.46 -18.62
C MET A 1 -2.51 -8.61 -17.48
N ARG A 2 -3.05 -7.40 -17.31
CA ARG A 2 -2.70 -6.48 -16.23
C ARG A 2 -3.52 -6.86 -15.01
N ASN A 3 -2.92 -6.99 -13.83
CA ASN A 3 -3.67 -7.20 -12.60
C ASN A 3 -4.33 -5.89 -12.17
N GLU A 4 -5.65 -5.93 -11.99
CA GLU A 4 -6.44 -4.86 -11.39
C GLU A 4 -7.13 -5.42 -10.15
N LEU A 5 -6.58 -5.03 -9.00
CA LEU A 5 -7.03 -5.45 -7.69
C LEU A 5 -7.83 -4.34 -7.01
N ILE A 6 -8.96 -4.68 -6.43
CA ILE A 6 -9.78 -3.78 -5.62
C ILE A 6 -10.02 -4.46 -4.28
N PHE A 7 -9.50 -3.85 -3.23
CA PHE A 7 -9.77 -4.21 -1.85
C PHE A 7 -10.74 -3.19 -1.26
N GLN A 8 -11.79 -3.66 -0.61
CA GLN A 8 -12.77 -2.81 0.07
C GLN A 8 -13.04 -3.37 1.46
N THR A 9 -13.11 -2.53 2.47
CA THR A 9 -13.50 -2.92 3.83
C THR A 9 -14.37 -1.85 4.50
N GLY A 10 -15.33 -2.28 5.32
CA GLY A 10 -16.08 -1.42 6.23
C GLY A 10 -15.36 -1.17 7.57
N GLY A 11 -14.15 -1.71 7.75
CA GLY A 11 -13.37 -1.64 8.99
C GLY A 11 -13.47 -2.88 9.87
N ASP A 12 -14.10 -3.94 9.38
CA ASP A 12 -14.14 -5.26 10.01
C ASP A 12 -13.96 -6.37 8.95
N TRP A 13 -13.75 -7.61 9.40
CA TRP A 13 -13.51 -8.74 8.51
C TRP A 13 -14.74 -9.09 7.66
N ASP A 14 -15.93 -9.05 8.26
CA ASP A 14 -17.19 -9.45 7.61
C ASP A 14 -17.59 -8.51 6.46
N SER A 15 -17.09 -7.28 6.48
CA SER A 15 -17.29 -6.28 5.42
C SER A 15 -16.12 -6.17 4.44
N THR A 16 -15.16 -7.09 4.50
CA THR A 16 -13.96 -7.06 3.65
C THR A 16 -14.17 -7.88 2.37
N SER A 17 -13.80 -7.31 1.22
CA SER A 17 -13.81 -8.01 -0.07
C SER A 17 -12.57 -7.68 -0.90
N LEU A 18 -12.10 -8.66 -1.68
CA LEU A 18 -10.99 -8.53 -2.60
C LEU A 18 -11.42 -9.00 -3.99
N ILE A 19 -11.22 -8.17 -4.99
CA ILE A 19 -11.59 -8.43 -6.38
C ILE A 19 -10.32 -8.34 -7.23
N ASN A 20 -10.05 -9.35 -8.05
CA ASN A 20 -8.95 -9.35 -9.02
C ASN A 20 -9.52 -9.52 -10.43
N ASN A 21 -9.33 -8.52 -11.29
CA ASN A 21 -9.81 -8.51 -12.67
C ASN A 21 -11.31 -8.83 -12.81
N GLY A 22 -12.13 -8.37 -11.85
CA GLY A 22 -13.58 -8.58 -11.82
C GLY A 22 -14.05 -9.89 -11.16
N TYR A 23 -13.13 -10.72 -10.66
CA TYR A 23 -13.46 -11.95 -9.93
C TYR A 23 -13.14 -11.79 -8.45
N THR A 24 -14.05 -12.24 -7.57
CA THR A 24 -13.79 -12.28 -6.13
C THR A 24 -12.66 -13.24 -5.82
N VAL A 25 -11.73 -12.80 -4.97
CA VAL A 25 -10.64 -13.60 -4.42
C VAL A 25 -10.90 -13.80 -2.94
N GLU A 26 -11.07 -15.06 -2.53
CA GLU A 26 -11.09 -15.44 -1.12
C GLU A 26 -9.65 -15.38 -0.59
N ALA A 27 -9.33 -14.35 0.19
CA ALA A 27 -8.00 -14.13 0.74
C ALA A 27 -7.98 -14.36 2.26
N ALA A 28 -6.94 -15.02 2.75
CA ALA A 28 -6.60 -15.09 4.17
C ALA A 28 -5.86 -13.83 4.63
N GLN A 29 -5.05 -13.22 3.75
CA GLN A 29 -4.31 -12.01 4.07
C GLN A 29 -4.09 -11.11 2.85
N LEU A 30 -4.26 -9.80 3.03
CA LEU A 30 -3.66 -8.76 2.19
C LEU A 30 -2.49 -8.15 2.97
N TYR A 31 -1.28 -8.21 2.39
CA TYR A 31 -0.10 -7.60 2.99
C TYR A 31 0.58 -6.66 2.00
N ILE A 32 0.65 -5.39 2.36
CA ILE A 32 1.40 -4.36 1.65
C ILE A 32 2.25 -3.61 2.66
N GLU A 33 3.53 -3.51 2.38
CA GLU A 33 4.48 -2.68 3.08
C GLU A 33 5.34 -1.95 2.05
N LEU A 34 5.16 -0.64 1.97
CA LEU A 34 6.02 0.27 1.22
C LEU A 34 6.82 1.09 2.22
N ARG A 35 8.14 1.12 2.07
CA ARG A 35 9.05 2.01 2.77
C ARG A 35 9.81 2.81 1.75
N ALA A 36 9.76 4.13 1.83
CA ALA A 36 10.38 5.05 0.89
C ALA A 36 10.87 6.32 1.60
N GLY A 37 11.52 7.23 0.86
CA GLY A 37 11.88 8.55 1.36
C GLY A 37 12.82 8.50 2.56
N ARG A 38 13.89 7.71 2.47
CA ARG A 38 14.88 7.55 3.54
C ARG A 38 16.29 7.69 3.00
N ASP A 39 17.18 8.29 3.79
CA ASP A 39 18.60 8.37 3.45
C ASP A 39 19.36 7.09 3.83
N ASP A 40 20.68 7.09 3.59
CA ASP A 40 21.57 5.97 3.87
C ASP A 40 21.63 5.57 5.37
N TRP A 41 21.15 6.44 6.27
CA TRP A 41 21.08 6.18 7.72
C TRP A 41 19.68 5.73 8.16
N GLY A 42 18.70 5.72 7.25
CA GLY A 42 17.32 5.36 7.51
C GLY A 42 16.46 6.51 8.02
N ASP A 43 17.00 7.74 8.04
CA ASP A 43 16.27 8.93 8.45
C ASP A 43 15.33 9.39 7.32
N GLU A 44 14.15 9.88 7.70
CA GLU A 44 13.10 10.28 6.76
C GLU A 44 13.48 11.58 6.02
N VAL A 45 13.43 11.54 4.68
CA VAL A 45 13.80 12.65 3.80
C VAL A 45 12.74 12.90 2.72
N HIS A 46 12.71 14.13 2.20
CA HIS A 46 11.83 14.49 1.10
C HIS A 46 12.25 13.78 -0.21
N GLY A 47 11.27 13.36 -1.01
CA GLY A 47 11.49 12.78 -2.34
C GLY A 47 10.83 11.41 -2.53
N GLY A 48 10.36 10.80 -1.45
CA GLY A 48 9.53 9.59 -1.47
C GLY A 48 10.19 8.46 -2.26
N ILE A 49 9.51 7.95 -3.28
CA ILE A 49 10.03 6.85 -4.12
C ILE A 49 11.37 7.20 -4.80
N TRP A 50 11.62 8.48 -5.08
CA TRP A 50 12.83 8.91 -5.80
C TRP A 50 14.11 8.82 -4.96
N GLU A 51 13.99 8.84 -3.63
CA GLU A 51 15.10 8.65 -2.69
C GLU A 51 15.31 7.17 -2.34
N GLY A 52 14.66 6.26 -3.08
CA GLY A 52 14.70 4.83 -2.81
C GLY A 52 13.41 4.33 -2.18
N ALA A 53 13.06 3.10 -2.51
CA ALA A 53 11.88 2.44 -1.98
C ALA A 53 12.06 0.93 -1.94
N ASP A 54 11.51 0.32 -0.89
CA ASP A 54 11.32 -1.11 -0.74
C ASP A 54 9.82 -1.39 -0.67
N LEU A 55 9.36 -2.38 -1.44
CA LEU A 55 7.96 -2.77 -1.51
C LEU A 55 7.81 -4.28 -1.34
N THR A 56 6.99 -4.68 -0.37
CA THR A 56 6.39 -6.01 -0.30
C THR A 56 4.89 -5.87 -0.53
N ALA A 57 4.32 -6.60 -1.48
CA ALA A 57 2.91 -6.47 -1.82
C ALA A 57 2.35 -7.81 -2.32
N LEU A 58 1.68 -8.54 -1.44
CA LEU A 58 1.22 -9.89 -1.69
C LEU A 58 -0.18 -10.15 -1.12
N ILE A 59 -0.82 -11.18 -1.67
CA ILE A 59 -2.07 -11.74 -1.18
C ILE A 59 -1.83 -13.20 -0.85
N ARG A 60 -2.31 -13.63 0.32
CA ARG A 60 -2.39 -15.06 0.67
C ARG A 60 -3.81 -15.55 0.43
N PRO A 61 -4.04 -16.51 -0.47
CA PRO A 61 -5.34 -17.12 -0.68
C PRO A 61 -5.88 -17.81 0.59
N ALA A 62 -7.20 -17.85 0.76
CA ALA A 62 -7.84 -18.51 1.90
C ALA A 62 -7.74 -20.05 1.84
N ASP A 63 -7.74 -20.62 0.64
CA ASP A 63 -7.66 -22.07 0.41
C ASP A 63 -6.24 -22.62 0.59
N ASN A 64 -5.21 -21.81 0.30
CA ASN A 64 -3.81 -22.17 0.55
C ASN A 64 -2.94 -20.94 0.90
N PRO A 65 -2.89 -20.53 2.18
CA PRO A 65 -2.13 -19.35 2.61
C PRO A 65 -0.62 -19.44 2.42
N ASP A 66 -0.06 -20.65 2.28
CA ASP A 66 1.38 -20.89 2.13
C ASP A 66 1.90 -20.57 0.72
N LEU A 67 1.00 -20.33 -0.25
CA LEU A 67 1.33 -19.94 -1.62
C LEU A 67 0.82 -18.52 -1.91
N PRO A 68 1.51 -17.48 -1.41
CA PRO A 68 1.17 -16.11 -1.74
C PRO A 68 1.40 -15.83 -3.22
N PHE A 69 0.67 -14.83 -3.74
CA PHE A 69 0.93 -14.28 -5.07
C PHE A 69 1.09 -12.76 -5.00
N ASP A 70 1.92 -12.24 -5.90
CA ASP A 70 2.24 -10.82 -5.96
C ASP A 70 1.11 -9.99 -6.56
N ILE A 71 0.96 -8.79 -6.04
CA ILE A 71 -0.01 -7.78 -6.53
C ILE A 71 0.49 -7.16 -7.84
N PHE A 72 1.79 -6.92 -7.94
CA PHE A 72 2.45 -6.25 -9.06
C PHE A 72 3.16 -7.24 -9.99
N PRO A 73 3.27 -6.96 -11.29
CA PRO A 73 2.87 -5.72 -11.99
C PRO A 73 1.35 -5.57 -12.13
N GLY A 74 0.85 -4.36 -11.91
CA GLY A 74 -0.59 -4.09 -11.88
C GLY A 74 -0.96 -2.82 -11.12
N ARG A 75 -2.22 -2.76 -10.72
CA ARG A 75 -2.78 -1.70 -9.87
C ARG A 75 -3.58 -2.33 -8.75
N ILE A 76 -3.45 -1.79 -7.55
CA ILE A 76 -4.37 -2.06 -6.46
C ILE A 76 -5.05 -0.75 -6.01
N THR A 77 -6.36 -0.82 -5.79
CA THR A 77 -7.17 0.22 -5.15
C THR A 77 -7.65 -0.35 -3.82
N MET A 78 -7.32 0.30 -2.72
CA MET A 78 -7.72 -0.08 -1.37
C MET A 78 -8.66 0.99 -0.80
N GLU A 79 -9.89 0.61 -0.54
CA GLU A 79 -10.95 1.48 -0.03
C GLU A 79 -11.26 1.12 1.42
N PHE A 80 -11.09 2.10 2.29
CA PHE A 80 -11.36 2.03 3.73
C PHE A 80 -12.41 3.09 4.08
N PRO A 81 -13.03 3.03 5.28
CA PRO A 81 -13.93 4.09 5.73
C PRO A 81 -13.23 5.45 5.79
N GLY A 82 -13.54 6.33 4.84
CA GLY A 82 -12.99 7.70 4.76
C GLY A 82 -11.59 7.81 4.14
N TYR A 83 -10.99 6.70 3.69
CA TYR A 83 -9.66 6.70 3.08
C TYR A 83 -9.58 5.82 1.84
N THR A 84 -8.75 6.23 0.88
CA THR A 84 -8.44 5.45 -0.32
C THR A 84 -6.95 5.49 -0.57
N ILE A 85 -6.34 4.33 -0.74
CA ILE A 85 -4.96 4.20 -1.19
C ILE A 85 -4.98 3.53 -2.56
N VAL A 86 -4.31 4.12 -3.54
CA VAL A 86 -4.10 3.51 -4.85
C VAL A 86 -2.61 3.36 -5.09
N MET A 87 -2.19 2.17 -5.50
CA MET A 87 -0.81 1.91 -5.89
C MET A 87 -0.78 1.26 -7.27
N GLU A 88 0.13 1.72 -8.12
CA GLU A 88 0.28 1.22 -9.49
C GLU A 88 1.75 1.05 -9.85
N ASN A 89 2.12 -0.14 -10.32
CA ASN A 89 3.40 -0.37 -10.96
C ASN A 89 3.19 -1.26 -12.19
N LEU A 90 3.31 -0.67 -13.38
CA LEU A 90 3.08 -1.35 -14.65
C LEU A 90 4.36 -1.88 -15.30
N HIS A 91 5.53 -1.65 -14.68
CA HIS A 91 6.78 -2.13 -15.22
C HIS A 91 6.87 -3.66 -15.07
N PRO A 92 7.17 -4.44 -16.13
CA PRO A 92 7.17 -5.91 -16.04
C PRO A 92 8.15 -6.49 -15.01
N ALA A 93 9.23 -5.77 -14.72
CA ALA A 93 10.21 -6.15 -13.70
C ALA A 93 9.95 -5.50 -12.33
N VAL A 94 8.81 -4.82 -12.15
CA VAL A 94 8.42 -4.13 -10.91
C VAL A 94 9.52 -3.15 -10.44
N ASP A 95 10.00 -2.31 -11.37
CA ASP A 95 10.95 -1.26 -11.04
C ASP A 95 10.26 -0.20 -10.17
N MET A 96 10.81 0.07 -8.98
CA MET A 96 10.21 1.01 -8.02
C MET A 96 10.07 2.43 -8.57
N ARG A 97 10.92 2.86 -9.51
CA ARG A 97 10.81 4.19 -10.14
C ARG A 97 9.51 4.38 -10.94
N HIS A 98 8.88 3.27 -11.31
CA HIS A 98 7.59 3.23 -11.99
C HIS A 98 6.41 3.09 -11.03
N LEU A 99 6.65 2.91 -9.73
CA LEU A 99 5.60 2.92 -8.72
C LEU A 99 4.98 4.31 -8.65
N ARG A 100 3.66 4.35 -8.63
CA ARG A 100 2.86 5.54 -8.37
C ARG A 100 1.91 5.25 -7.22
N VAL A 101 1.75 6.24 -6.36
CA VAL A 101 0.99 6.11 -5.13
C VAL A 101 0.07 7.32 -4.98
N TRP A 102 -1.22 7.07 -4.82
CA TRP A 102 -2.21 8.09 -4.52
C TRP A 102 -2.87 7.82 -3.16
N PHE A 103 -3.10 8.88 -2.40
CA PHE A 103 -3.80 8.85 -1.13
C PHE A 103 -4.97 9.83 -1.17
N ASN A 104 -6.20 9.34 -1.01
CA ASN A 104 -7.43 10.12 -1.14
C ASN A 104 -7.54 10.90 -2.47
N GLY A 105 -6.96 10.34 -3.54
CA GLY A 105 -6.92 10.97 -4.87
C GLY A 105 -5.74 11.92 -5.10
N ASP A 106 -5.01 12.32 -4.05
CA ASP A 106 -3.79 13.11 -4.19
C ASP A 106 -2.62 12.22 -4.55
N ASP A 107 -1.83 12.59 -5.56
CA ASP A 107 -0.55 11.94 -5.83
C ASP A 107 0.42 12.24 -4.67
N ILE A 108 0.96 11.18 -4.08
CA ILE A 108 1.93 11.25 -2.98
C ILE A 108 3.25 10.56 -3.33
N THR A 109 3.48 10.21 -4.59
CA THR A 109 4.65 9.43 -5.02
C THR A 109 5.98 10.04 -4.58
N ASP A 110 6.11 11.37 -4.61
CA ASP A 110 7.31 12.12 -4.25
C ASP A 110 7.43 12.46 -2.75
N ARG A 111 6.44 12.05 -1.96
CA ARG A 111 6.36 12.37 -0.53
C ARG A 111 5.95 11.19 0.36
N VAL A 112 5.62 10.04 -0.20
CA VAL A 112 5.30 8.84 0.56
C VAL A 112 6.53 8.37 1.34
N VAL A 113 6.34 8.08 2.62
CA VAL A 113 7.39 7.54 3.51
C VAL A 113 7.08 6.10 3.85
N ASP A 114 5.86 5.84 4.35
CA ASP A 114 5.40 4.49 4.66
C ASP A 114 3.98 4.26 4.20
N ILE A 115 3.69 3.06 3.75
CA ILE A 115 2.34 2.52 3.69
C ILE A 115 2.41 1.12 4.24
N VAL A 116 1.62 0.83 5.27
CA VAL A 116 1.42 -0.53 5.75
C VAL A 116 -0.07 -0.82 5.73
N VAL A 117 -0.43 -1.92 5.08
CA VAL A 117 -1.76 -2.52 5.08
C VAL A 117 -1.56 -4.01 5.34
N ASP A 118 -1.90 -4.44 6.54
CA ASP A 118 -1.87 -5.85 6.93
C ASP A 118 -3.24 -6.24 7.47
N ILE A 119 -4.00 -6.93 6.63
CA ILE A 119 -5.33 -7.41 6.93
C ILE A 119 -5.27 -8.93 6.88
N ASN A 120 -5.15 -9.56 8.05
CA ASN A 120 -4.87 -10.99 8.21
C ASN A 120 -5.96 -11.66 9.06
N ALA A 121 -6.77 -12.51 8.42
CA ALA A 121 -7.81 -13.27 9.09
C ALA A 121 -7.27 -14.40 9.97
N VAL A 122 -6.15 -15.00 9.60
CA VAL A 122 -5.60 -16.18 10.28
C VAL A 122 -5.16 -15.82 11.69
N ASP A 123 -4.48 -14.68 11.81
CA ASP A 123 -3.94 -14.16 13.07
C ASP A 123 -4.87 -13.14 13.75
N ASN A 124 -6.03 -12.87 13.14
CA ASN A 124 -7.00 -11.85 13.58
C ASN A 124 -6.34 -10.48 13.80
N PHE A 125 -5.61 -10.03 12.78
CA PHE A 125 -4.84 -8.80 12.80
C PHE A 125 -5.31 -7.86 11.67
N VAL A 126 -5.57 -6.61 12.01
CA VAL A 126 -6.01 -5.58 11.06
C VAL A 126 -5.26 -4.31 11.41
N GLN A 127 -4.44 -3.84 10.48
CA GLN A 127 -3.72 -2.58 10.60
C GLN A 127 -3.64 -1.91 9.22
N ALA A 128 -3.94 -0.61 9.18
CA ALA A 128 -3.63 0.19 8.01
C ALA A 128 -3.14 1.59 8.42
N TYR A 129 -2.01 2.03 7.88
CA TYR A 129 -1.56 3.41 8.01
C TYR A 129 -0.76 3.87 6.78
N ALA A 130 -0.71 5.19 6.60
CA ALA A 130 0.12 5.82 5.60
C ALA A 130 0.85 7.03 6.21
N SER A 131 2.16 7.11 6.00
CA SER A 131 3.01 8.22 6.41
C SER A 131 3.47 9.00 5.18
N VAL A 132 3.33 10.33 5.24
CA VAL A 132 3.68 11.23 4.15
C VAL A 132 4.56 12.36 4.68
N TYR A 133 5.64 12.62 3.97
CA TYR A 133 6.53 13.74 4.21
C TYR A 133 5.82 15.05 3.85
N LYS A 134 5.85 16.01 4.76
CA LYS A 134 5.31 17.34 4.54
C LYS A 134 6.40 18.38 4.78
N SER A 135 6.89 18.94 3.68
CA SER A 135 7.81 20.06 3.79
C SER A 135 7.07 21.32 4.25
N ARG A 136 7.65 22.03 5.23
CA ARG A 136 7.11 23.30 5.73
C ARG A 136 8.13 24.41 5.54
N PHE A 137 7.76 25.46 4.82
CA PHE A 137 8.65 26.58 4.44
C PHE A 137 9.31 27.36 5.62
N LEU A 138 8.75 27.28 6.83
CA LEU A 138 9.21 28.05 8.00
C LEU A 138 9.45 27.21 9.27
N LEU A 139 9.18 25.91 9.22
CA LEU A 139 9.31 25.00 10.35
C LEU A 139 10.20 23.82 9.96
N ARG A 140 10.57 22.98 10.92
CA ARG A 140 11.19 21.69 10.58
C ARG A 140 10.20 20.90 9.72
N ASP A 141 10.72 20.24 8.71
CA ASP A 141 9.97 19.27 7.95
C ASP A 141 9.42 18.20 8.91
N GLU A 142 8.24 17.69 8.61
CA GLU A 142 7.55 16.72 9.45
C GLU A 142 7.02 15.57 8.61
N VAL A 143 6.96 14.38 9.20
CA VAL A 143 6.20 13.26 8.66
C VAL A 143 4.85 13.22 9.34
N ILE A 144 3.80 13.15 8.53
CA ILE A 144 2.42 13.00 9.01
C ILE A 144 2.01 11.55 8.79
N THR A 145 1.66 10.87 9.88
CA THR A 145 1.07 9.53 9.84
C THR A 145 -0.45 9.62 9.95
N HIS A 146 -1.13 9.02 8.99
CA HIS A 146 -2.56 8.79 8.98
C HIS A 146 -2.83 7.35 9.42
N SER A 147 -3.41 7.16 10.61
CA SER A 147 -3.98 5.89 11.03
C SER A 147 -5.31 5.68 10.32
N ILE A 148 -5.41 4.60 9.54
CA ILE A 148 -6.56 4.30 8.68
C ILE A 148 -7.46 3.26 9.35
N LEU A 149 -6.87 2.16 9.84
CA LEU A 149 -7.50 1.10 10.63
C LEU A 149 -6.58 0.68 11.78
#